data_AF-A0A945LC77-F1
#
_entry.id   AF-A0A945LC77-F1
#
_cell.length_a   1.000
_cell.length_b   1.000
_cell.length_c   1.000
_cell.angle_alpha   90.00
_cell.angle_beta   90.00
_cell.angle_gamma   90.00
#
_symmetry.space_group_name_H-M   'P 1'
#
loop_
_entity.id
_entity.type
_entity.pdbx_description
1 polymer ?
#
loop_
_entity_poly.entity_id
_entity_poly.type
_entity_poly.pdbx_seq_one_letter_code
_entity_poly.pdbx_strand_id
1 'polypeptide(L)'
;MTNINSKIGIGASIIITLGCLLKTFHLQGAGITLLFGGLLFCLVFIPTLIYSEIKNKKLLSAVGYLFASTSIIGVIFKLMHWPGANFLMRWSATIILFIIMPIYFISTYNDIVNEKNTEQDRLRKIFIGIFIVAFFGMWYAMIDLSR
;
A
#
# COMPACT_ATOMS: atom_id res chain seq x y z
N MET A 1 8.43 1.19 -16.57
CA MET A 1 7.17 1.97 -16.48
C MET A 1 7.21 3.06 -17.52
N THR A 2 6.11 3.29 -18.22
CA THR A 2 5.99 4.47 -19.09
C THR A 2 5.85 5.71 -18.20
N ASN A 3 6.36 6.86 -18.65
CA ASN A 3 6.18 8.15 -17.95
C ASN A 3 4.71 8.52 -17.73
N ILE A 4 3.79 7.88 -18.46
CA ILE A 4 2.35 8.05 -18.34
C ILE A 4 1.81 7.35 -17.09
N ASN A 5 2.21 6.10 -16.83
CA ASN A 5 1.69 5.34 -15.70
C ASN A 5 2.10 5.95 -14.35
N SER A 6 3.32 6.49 -14.24
CA SER A 6 3.76 7.19 -13.04
C SER A 6 2.96 8.47 -12.78
N LYS A 7 2.67 9.26 -13.83
CA LYS A 7 1.79 10.44 -13.74
C LYS A 7 0.38 10.09 -13.29
N ILE A 8 -0.18 8.99 -13.82
CA ILE A 8 -1.50 8.48 -13.41
C ILE A 8 -1.49 8.10 -11.93
N GLY A 9 -0.46 7.39 -11.47
CA GLY A 9 -0.33 7.00 -10.06
C GLY A 9 -0.26 8.20 -9.12
N ILE A 10 0.55 9.20 -9.45
CA ILE A 10 0.65 10.45 -8.68
C ILE A 10 -0.69 11.18 -8.67
N GLY A 11 -1.32 11.36 -9.84
CA GLY A 11 -2.64 12.00 -9.95
C GLY A 11 -3.70 11.28 -9.12
N ALA A 12 -3.77 9.96 -9.20
CA ALA A 12 -4.70 9.15 -8.42
C ALA A 12 -4.45 9.29 -6.91
N SER A 13 -3.20 9.32 -6.46
CA SER A 13 -2.87 9.50 -5.03
C SER A 13 -3.30 10.87 -4.49
N ILE A 14 -3.16 11.93 -5.30
CA ILE A 14 -3.63 13.28 -4.96
C ILE A 14 -5.17 13.28 -4.86
N ILE A 15 -5.86 12.69 -5.84
CA ILE A 15 -7.33 12.61 -5.85
C ILE A 15 -7.85 11.82 -4.64
N ILE A 16 -7.21 10.70 -4.27
CA ILE A 16 -7.57 9.92 -3.07
C ILE A 16 -7.40 10.78 -1.82
N THR A 17 -6.26 11.48 -1.70
CA THR A 17 -5.98 12.35 -0.55
C THR A 17 -7.01 13.47 -0.43
N LEU A 18 -7.35 14.12 -1.54
CA LEU A 18 -8.43 15.11 -1.59
C LEU A 18 -9.78 14.50 -1.22
N GLY A 19 -10.11 13.31 -1.73
CA GLY A 19 -11.33 12.59 -1.37
C GLY A 19 -11.43 12.30 0.13
N CYS A 20 -10.33 11.89 0.76
CA CYS A 20 -10.25 11.70 2.21
C CYS A 20 -10.51 13.00 2.97
N LEU A 21 -9.86 14.10 2.57
CA LEU A 21 -10.06 15.42 3.19
C LEU A 21 -11.52 15.87 3.07
N LEU A 22 -12.11 15.78 1.87
CA LEU A 22 -13.52 16.14 1.64
C LEU A 22 -14.46 15.31 2.51
N LYS A 23 -14.16 14.01 2.70
CA LYS A 23 -14.98 13.13 3.53
C LYS A 23 -14.90 13.52 5.00
N THR A 24 -13.72 13.87 5.51
CA THR A 24 -13.51 14.33 6.89
C THR A 24 -14.22 15.66 7.16
N PHE A 25 -14.24 16.58 6.20
CA PHE A 25 -14.94 17.87 6.32
C PHE A 25 -16.43 17.82 5.95
N HIS A 26 -17.00 16.62 5.72
CA HIS A 26 -18.40 16.44 5.30
C HIS A 26 -18.81 17.23 4.04
N LEU A 27 -17.85 17.54 3.16
CA LEU A 27 -18.11 18.26 1.91
C LEU A 27 -18.82 17.37 0.88
N GLN A 28 -19.69 17.99 0.09
CA GLN A 28 -20.43 17.32 -0.98
C GLN A 28 -19.47 16.77 -2.05
N GLY A 29 -19.79 15.61 -2.62
CA GLY A 29 -18.97 14.95 -3.66
C GLY A 29 -17.80 14.11 -3.14
N ALA A 30 -17.53 14.07 -1.82
CA ALA A 30 -16.43 13.30 -1.23
C ALA A 30 -16.40 11.83 -1.65
N GLY A 31 -17.56 11.17 -1.69
CA GLY A 31 -17.65 9.76 -2.08
C GLY A 31 -17.26 9.50 -3.54
N ILE A 32 -17.67 10.38 -4.45
CA ILE A 32 -17.40 10.26 -5.89
C ILE A 32 -15.90 10.48 -6.15
N THR A 33 -15.31 11.53 -5.57
CA THR A 33 -13.88 11.83 -5.70
C THR A 33 -13.02 10.68 -5.16
N LEU A 34 -13.38 10.15 -3.99
CA LEU A 34 -12.65 9.05 -3.36
C LEU A 34 -12.75 7.76 -4.18
N LEU A 35 -13.94 7.42 -4.68
CA LEU A 35 -14.14 6.23 -5.51
C LEU A 35 -13.40 6.36 -6.85
N PHE A 36 -13.46 7.52 -7.50
CA PHE A 36 -12.77 7.76 -8.77
C PHE A 36 -11.25 7.64 -8.61
N GLY A 37 -10.67 8.29 -7.60
CA GLY A 37 -9.25 8.15 -7.28
C GLY A 37 -8.86 6.71 -6.94
N GLY A 38 -9.68 6.04 -6.12
CA GLY A 38 -9.49 4.65 -5.74
C GLY A 38 -9.50 3.68 -6.92
N LEU A 39 -10.44 3.86 -7.87
CA LEU A 39 -10.52 3.05 -9.09
C LEU A 39 -9.30 3.26 -9.98
N LEU A 40 -8.89 4.51 -10.23
CA LEU A 40 -7.68 4.78 -11.01
C LEU A 40 -6.43 4.16 -10.36
N PHE A 41 -6.31 4.27 -9.03
CA PHE A 41 -5.17 3.70 -8.32
C PHE A 41 -5.16 2.17 -8.37
N CYS A 42 -6.29 1.52 -8.04
CA CYS A 42 -6.35 0.07 -7.90
C CYS A 42 -6.45 -0.68 -9.24
N LEU A 43 -7.11 -0.11 -10.26
CA LEU A 43 -7.32 -0.79 -11.55
C LEU A 43 -6.34 -0.37 -12.63
N VAL A 44 -5.74 0.82 -12.55
CA VAL A 44 -4.77 1.28 -13.56
C VAL A 44 -3.35 1.21 -13.02
N PHE A 45 -3.08 1.88 -11.90
CA PHE A 45 -1.70 2.00 -11.41
C PHE A 45 -1.16 0.67 -10.86
N ILE A 46 -1.88 0.02 -9.94
CA ILE A 46 -1.42 -1.22 -9.28
C ILE A 46 -1.19 -2.39 -10.26
N PRO A 47 -2.07 -2.68 -11.24
CA PRO A 47 -1.83 -3.79 -12.17
C PRO A 47 -0.60 -3.56 -13.03
N THR A 48 -0.33 -2.31 -13.41
CA THR A 48 0.88 -1.97 -14.18
C THR A 48 2.16 -2.15 -13.36
N LEU A 49 2.11 -1.85 -12.05
CA LEU A 49 3.17 -2.14 -11.09
C LEU A 49 3.42 -3.65 -10.98
N ILE A 50 2.37 -4.42 -10.73
CA ILE A 50 2.43 -5.88 -10.58
C ILE A 50 3.01 -6.51 -11.85
N TYR A 51 2.55 -6.10 -13.03
CA TYR A 51 3.08 -6.59 -14.31
C TYR A 51 4.58 -6.32 -14.45
N SER A 52 5.03 -5.11 -14.07
CA SER A 52 6.45 -4.74 -14.11
C SER A 52 7.29 -5.59 -13.15
N GLU A 53 6.80 -5.86 -11.94
CA GLU A 53 7.53 -6.67 -10.96
C GLU A 53 7.59 -8.15 -11.32
N ILE A 54 6.50 -8.71 -11.85
CA ILE A 54 6.48 -10.09 -12.36
C ILE A 54 7.48 -10.25 -13.50
N LYS A 55 7.54 -9.29 -14.43
CA LYS A 55 8.54 -9.27 -15.52
C LYS A 55 9.97 -9.25 -14.97
N ASN A 56 10.21 -8.55 -13.87
CA ASN A 56 11.50 -8.48 -13.20
C ASN A 56 11.76 -9.65 -12.23
N LYS A 57 10.90 -10.67 -12.21
CA LYS A 57 10.95 -11.83 -11.29
C LYS A 57 10.91 -11.47 -9.79
N LYS A 58 10.40 -10.27 -9.45
CA LYS A 58 10.26 -9.77 -8.07
C LYS A 58 8.88 -10.09 -7.52
N LEU A 59 8.61 -11.38 -7.32
CA LEU A 59 7.28 -11.86 -6.91
C LEU A 59 6.83 -11.29 -5.56
N LEU A 60 7.76 -11.13 -4.60
CA LEU A 60 7.46 -10.58 -3.28
C LEU A 60 6.89 -9.15 -3.39
N SER A 61 7.48 -8.30 -4.22
CA SER A 61 7.00 -6.93 -4.46
C SER A 61 5.62 -6.93 -5.11
N ALA A 62 5.39 -7.80 -6.10
CA ALA A 62 4.11 -7.93 -6.78
C ALA A 62 2.97 -8.33 -5.81
N VAL A 63 3.24 -9.32 -4.95
CA VAL A 63 2.31 -9.74 -3.89
C VAL A 63 2.10 -8.61 -2.88
N GLY A 64 3.17 -7.89 -2.51
CA GLY A 64 3.11 -6.68 -1.68
C GLY A 64 2.14 -5.63 -2.22
N TYR A 65 2.23 -5.31 -3.51
CA TYR A 65 1.34 -4.34 -4.15
C TYR A 65 -0.12 -4.78 -4.19
N LEU A 66 -0.38 -6.09 -4.31
CA LEU A 66 -1.74 -6.64 -4.27
C LEU A 66 -2.38 -6.51 -2.88
N PHE A 67 -1.64 -6.81 -1.81
CA PHE A 67 -2.15 -6.65 -0.46
C PHE A 67 -2.26 -5.17 -0.06
N ALA A 68 -1.32 -4.32 -0.49
CA ALA A 68 -1.41 -2.88 -0.29
C ALA A 68 -2.65 -2.28 -0.97
N SER A 69 -2.98 -2.70 -2.20
CA SER A 69 -4.21 -2.23 -2.87
C SER A 69 -5.48 -2.72 -2.16
N THR A 70 -5.49 -3.97 -1.69
CA THR A 70 -6.58 -4.52 -0.88
C THR A 70 -6.79 -3.71 0.41
N SER A 71 -5.70 -3.26 1.04
CA SER A 71 -5.74 -2.41 2.23
C SER A 71 -6.37 -1.04 1.92
N ILE A 72 -6.04 -0.43 0.78
CA ILE A 72 -6.62 0.84 0.32
C ILE A 72 -8.12 0.68 0.03
N ILE A 73 -8.50 -0.41 -0.65
CA ILE A 73 -9.92 -0.74 -0.90
C ILE A 73 -10.66 -0.91 0.42
N GLY A 74 -10.06 -1.57 1.41
CA GLY A 74 -10.61 -1.69 2.76
C GLY A 74 -10.88 -0.33 3.43
N VAL A 75 -9.95 0.62 3.32
CA VAL A 75 -10.14 2.01 3.81
C VAL A 75 -11.30 2.69 3.10
N ILE A 76 -11.36 2.58 1.77
CA ILE A 76 -12.44 3.16 0.97
C ILE A 76 -13.80 2.59 1.42
N PHE A 77 -13.87 1.27 1.62
CA PHE A 77 -15.08 0.61 2.10
C PHE A 77 -15.47 1.12 3.50
N LYS A 78 -14.51 1.32 4.39
CA LYS A 78 -14.77 1.85 5.74
C LYS A 78 -15.32 3.29 5.68
N LEU A 79 -14.72 4.14 4.84
CA LEU A 79 -15.20 5.52 4.62
C LEU A 79 -16.60 5.56 3.99
N MET A 80 -16.90 4.62 3.09
CA MET A 80 -18.21 4.50 2.44
C MET A 80 -19.24 3.73 3.27
N HIS A 81 -18.88 3.25 4.46
CA HIS A 81 -19.74 2.43 5.33
C HIS A 81 -20.21 1.14 4.65
N TRP A 82 -19.43 0.64 3.70
CA TRP A 82 -19.73 -0.59 2.99
C TRP A 82 -19.37 -1.81 3.84
N PRO A 83 -20.13 -2.92 3.70
CA PRO A 83 -19.87 -4.14 4.44
C PRO A 83 -18.51 -4.75 4.05
N GLY A 84 -17.88 -5.45 4.98
CA GLY A 84 -16.61 -6.15 4.73
C GLY A 84 -15.34 -5.29 4.85
N ALA A 85 -15.45 -4.00 5.16
CA ALA A 85 -14.29 -3.11 5.31
C ALA A 85 -13.28 -3.60 6.36
N ASN A 86 -13.76 -3.93 7.56
CA ASN A 86 -12.91 -4.41 8.65
C ASN A 86 -12.24 -5.75 8.31
N PHE A 87 -12.91 -6.61 7.55
CA PHE A 87 -12.35 -7.87 7.09
C PHE A 87 -11.18 -7.62 6.12
N LEU A 88 -11.40 -6.80 5.09
CA LEU A 88 -10.37 -6.45 4.10
C LEU A 88 -9.15 -5.79 4.75
N MET A 89 -9.37 -4.80 5.62
CA MET A 89 -8.30 -4.09 6.31
C MET A 89 -7.50 -5.02 7.24
N ARG A 90 -8.17 -5.86 8.02
CA ARG A 90 -7.51 -6.75 8.97
C ARG A 90 -6.66 -7.81 8.27
N TRP A 91 -7.20 -8.47 7.25
CA TRP A 91 -6.49 -9.54 6.55
C TRP A 91 -5.33 -9.02 5.71
N SER A 92 -5.51 -7.90 5.00
CA SER A 92 -4.41 -7.27 4.25
C SER A 92 -3.29 -6.82 5.18
N ALA A 93 -3.60 -6.15 6.30
CA ALA A 93 -2.59 -5.74 7.27
C ALA A 93 -1.89 -6.93 7.92
N THR A 94 -2.62 -8.01 8.26
CA THR A 94 -2.03 -9.24 8.83
C THR A 94 -1.01 -9.85 7.87
N ILE A 95 -1.37 -9.99 6.60
CA ILE A 95 -0.48 -10.61 5.61
C ILE A 95 0.74 -9.72 5.34
N ILE A 96 0.56 -8.39 5.28
CA ILE A 96 1.68 -7.46 5.11
C ILE A 96 2.66 -7.57 6.29
N LEU A 97 2.15 -7.57 7.53
CA LEU A 97 2.97 -7.56 8.74
C LEU A 97 3.65 -8.90 9.04
N PHE A 98 2.93 -10.01 8.90
CA PHE A 98 3.40 -11.32 9.37
C PHE A 98 3.96 -12.21 8.25
N ILE A 99 3.71 -11.88 6.99
CA ILE A 99 4.21 -12.68 5.85
C ILE A 99 5.17 -11.84 5.01
N ILE A 100 4.71 -10.71 4.46
CA ILE A 100 5.50 -9.95 3.47
C ILE A 100 6.70 -9.26 4.13
N MET A 101 6.51 -8.62 5.29
CA MET A 101 7.59 -7.93 6.01
C MET A 101 8.72 -8.86 6.47
N PRO A 102 8.46 -10.00 7.12
CA PRO A 102 9.53 -10.92 7.52
C PRO A 102 10.34 -11.43 6.32
N ILE A 103 9.67 -11.78 5.21
CA ILE A 103 10.36 -12.22 4.00
C ILE A 103 11.17 -11.06 3.39
N TYR A 104 10.66 -9.83 3.41
CA TYR A 104 11.37 -8.64 2.95
C TYR A 104 12.65 -8.38 3.76
N PHE A 105 12.59 -8.51 5.09
CA PHE A 105 13.79 -8.35 5.93
C PHE A 105 14.82 -9.44 5.70
N ILE A 106 14.40 -10.71 5.58
CA ILE A 106 15.32 -11.82 5.28
C ILE A 106 15.98 -11.62 3.92
N SER A 107 15.21 -11.25 2.90
CA SER A 107 15.76 -10.92 1.57
C SER A 107 16.75 -9.76 1.63
N THR A 108 16.39 -8.70 2.36
CA THR A 108 17.26 -7.52 2.52
C THR A 108 18.54 -7.85 3.27
N TYR A 109 18.47 -8.68 4.30
CA TYR A 109 19.65 -9.15 5.04
C TYR A 109 20.58 -9.98 4.15
N ASN A 110 20.03 -10.90 3.37
CA ASN A 110 20.81 -11.70 2.42
C ASN A 110 21.46 -10.82 1.35
N ASP A 111 20.76 -9.81 0.84
CA ASP A 111 21.34 -8.83 -0.09
C ASP A 111 22.48 -8.04 0.56
N ILE A 112 22.33 -7.65 1.83
CA ILE A 112 23.38 -6.95 2.59
C ILE A 112 24.65 -7.80 2.73
N VAL A 113 24.49 -9.09 3.02
CA VAL A 113 25.60 -10.03 3.21
C VAL A 113 26.30 -10.34 1.87
N ASN A 114 25.54 -10.52 0.79
CA ASN A 114 26.07 -10.96 -0.49
C ASN A 114 26.55 -9.82 -1.41
N GLU A 115 26.06 -8.60 -1.21
CA GLU A 115 26.29 -7.46 -2.11
C GLU A 115 27.12 -6.36 -1.40
N LYS A 116 28.18 -5.85 -2.06
CA LYS A 116 28.93 -4.64 -1.63
C LYS A 116 28.09 -3.36 -1.87
N ASN A 117 26.86 -3.32 -1.35
CA ASN A 117 26.06 -2.10 -1.34
C ASN A 117 26.76 -1.04 -0.50
N THR A 118 26.69 0.22 -0.94
CA THR A 118 27.11 1.36 -0.13
C THR A 118 26.34 1.35 1.19
N GLU A 119 27.01 1.67 2.30
CA GLU A 119 26.39 1.71 3.64
C GLU A 119 25.08 2.52 3.67
N GLN A 120 25.01 3.60 2.89
CA GLN A 120 23.81 4.44 2.75
C GLN A 120 22.60 3.69 2.18
N ASP A 121 22.80 2.80 1.19
CA ASP A 121 21.71 2.05 0.57
C ASP A 121 21.16 0.97 1.51
N ARG A 122 22.04 0.37 2.32
CA ARG A 122 21.66 -0.60 3.34
C ARG A 122 20.79 0.05 4.42
N LEU A 123 21.25 1.19 4.95
CA LEU A 123 20.50 1.98 5.92
C LEU A 123 19.13 2.37 5.36
N ARG A 124 19.07 2.88 4.12
CA ARG A 124 17.80 3.26 3.48
C ARG A 124 16.80 2.11 3.44
N LYS A 125 17.21 0.91 3.02
CA LYS A 125 16.32 -0.28 2.98
C LYS A 125 15.82 -0.66 4.37
N ILE A 126 16.70 -0.70 5.37
CA ILE A 126 16.36 -1.03 6.75
C ILE A 126 15.38 -0.01 7.34
N PHE A 127 15.67 1.29 7.21
CA PHE A 127 14.79 2.35 7.69
C PHE A 127 13.40 2.26 7.07
N ILE A 128 13.31 2.09 5.74
CA ILE A 128 12.02 1.91 5.05
C ILE A 128 11.24 0.74 5.64
N GLY A 129 11.90 -0.41 5.84
CA GLY A 129 11.27 -1.57 6.48
C GLY A 129 10.73 -1.26 7.89
N ILE A 130 11.53 -0.62 8.74
CA ILE A 130 11.13 -0.25 10.11
C ILE A 130 9.92 0.68 10.09
N PHE A 131 9.93 1.72 9.24
CA PHE A 131 8.79 2.64 9.13
C PHE A 131 7.51 1.93 8.66
N ILE A 132 7.61 0.99 7.71
CA ILE A 132 6.45 0.22 7.25
C ILE A 132 5.89 -0.66 8.36
N VAL A 133 6.75 -1.38 9.10
CA VAL A 133 6.31 -2.19 10.25
C VAL A 133 5.65 -1.33 11.32
N ALA A 134 6.24 -0.18 11.66
CA ALA A 134 5.68 0.72 12.65
C ALA A 134 4.30 1.25 12.24
N PHE A 135 4.17 1.74 10.99
CA PHE A 135 2.92 2.28 10.47
C PHE A 135 1.82 1.21 10.39
N PHE A 136 2.09 0.07 9.76
CA PHE A 136 1.09 -1.00 9.62
C PHE A 136 0.80 -1.67 10.97
N GLY A 137 1.78 -1.78 11.87
CA GLY A 137 1.60 -2.35 13.21
C GLY A 137 0.68 -1.48 14.06
N MET A 138 0.90 -0.16 14.05
CA MET A 138 0.00 0.79 14.71
C MET A 138 -1.40 0.73 14.10
N TRP A 139 -1.50 0.73 12.77
CA TRP A 139 -2.78 0.66 12.10
C TRP A 139 -3.54 -0.65 12.39
N TYR A 140 -2.82 -1.77 12.46
CA TYR A 140 -3.38 -3.07 12.83
C TYR A 140 -3.99 -3.07 14.23
N ALA A 141 -3.30 -2.48 15.22
CA ALA A 141 -3.82 -2.32 16.56
C ALA A 141 -5.09 -1.43 16.59
N MET A 142 -5.09 -0.34 15.82
CA MET A 142 -6.25 0.56 15.73
C MET A 142 -7.49 -0.11 15.13
N ILE A 143 -7.33 -1.10 14.23
CA ILE A 143 -8.48 -1.82 13.66
C ILE A 143 -9.25 -2.58 14.74
N ASP A 144 -8.57 -3.11 15.76
CA ASP A 144 -9.24 -3.85 16.83
C ASP A 144 -9.95 -2.93 17.83
N LEU A 145 -9.40 -1.75 18.09
CA LEU A 145 -10.01 -0.70 18.91
C LEU A 145 -11.29 -0.10 18.27
N SER A 146 -11.44 -0.20 16.95
CA SER A 146 -12.60 0.35 16.22
C SER A 146 -13.81 -0.60 16.14
N ARG A 147 -13.87 -1.59 17.03
CA ARG A 147 -15.00 -2.53 17.17
C ARG A 147 -16.13 -1.94 17.99
#